data_AF-A0A4X1VZ49-F1
#
_entry.id   AF-A0A4X1VZ49-F1
#
_cell.length_a   1.000
_cell.length_b   1.000
_cell.length_c   1.000
_cell.angle_alpha   90.00
_cell.angle_beta   90.00
_cell.angle_gamma   90.00
#
_symmetry.space_group_name_H-M   'P 1'
#
loop_
_entity.id
_entity.type
_entity.pdbx_description
1 polymer ?
#
loop_
_entity_poly.entity_id
_entity_poly.type
_entity_poly.pdbx_seq_one_letter_code
_entity_poly.pdbx_strand_id
1 'polypeptide(L)'
;MTQFLPPNLLALFAPRDPIPYLPPLEKLPHEKHHNQPYCGIAPYIREFEDPRDAPPPTRAETREERMERKVCHVCLMAPYLPFASSLFPDIRARLCVFSGLPFFSQRREKIERRQQEVETELKMWDPHNDPNAQGDAFKTLFVARVNYDTTESKLRREFEVYGPIKRIHMVYSKRSGKPRGYAFIEYEHERDMHSTTQLACS
;
A
#
# COMPACT_ATOMS: atom_id res chain seq x y z
N MET A 1 46.44 -5.56 26.65
CA MET A 1 45.99 -5.04 27.95
C MET A 1 46.59 -5.82 29.14
N THR A 2 47.87 -6.17 29.11
CA THR A 2 48.59 -6.88 30.21
C THR A 2 49.81 -6.09 30.72
N GLN A 3 49.97 -4.84 30.25
CA GLN A 3 51.20 -4.05 30.37
C GLN A 3 51.51 -3.57 31.80
N PHE A 4 50.49 -3.40 32.65
CA PHE A 4 50.65 -2.85 34.00
C PHE A 4 50.08 -3.78 35.08
N LEU A 5 50.35 -5.07 34.96
CA LEU A 5 49.99 -6.06 35.98
C LEU A 5 51.11 -6.17 37.04
N PRO A 6 50.75 -6.43 38.31
CA PRO A 6 51.74 -6.75 39.34
C PRO A 6 52.58 -7.98 38.94
N PRO A 7 53.84 -8.09 39.40
CA PRO A 7 54.81 -9.05 38.86
C PRO A 7 54.38 -10.52 38.97
N ASN A 8 53.62 -10.88 40.01
CA ASN A 8 53.06 -12.24 40.15
C ASN A 8 52.07 -12.61 39.04
N LEU A 9 51.28 -11.63 38.57
CA LEU A 9 50.36 -11.84 37.45
C LEU A 9 51.06 -11.71 36.11
N LEU A 10 52.10 -10.88 36.00
CA LEU A 10 52.93 -10.75 34.79
C LEU A 10 53.66 -12.07 34.46
N ALA A 11 54.11 -12.80 35.49
CA ALA A 11 54.78 -14.10 35.34
C ALA A 11 53.90 -15.16 34.66
N LEU A 12 52.57 -15.06 34.76
CA LEU A 12 51.64 -15.97 34.08
C LEU A 12 51.65 -15.81 32.55
N PHE A 13 52.11 -14.66 32.06
CA PHE A 13 52.22 -14.34 30.65
C PHE A 13 53.64 -14.52 30.11
N ALA A 14 54.50 -15.25 30.84
CA ALA A 14 55.81 -15.62 30.34
C ALA A 14 55.67 -16.45 29.04
N PRO A 15 56.51 -16.19 28.02
CA PRO A 15 56.48 -16.98 26.80
C PRO A 15 56.85 -18.43 27.11
N ARG A 16 56.27 -19.36 26.35
CA ARG A 16 56.71 -20.76 26.34
C ARG A 16 58.04 -20.89 25.60
N ASP A 17 58.69 -22.04 25.78
CA ASP A 17 59.85 -22.42 24.97
C ASP A 17 59.53 -22.29 23.47
N PRO A 18 60.52 -21.90 22.65
CA PRO A 18 60.33 -21.76 21.21
C PRO A 18 59.90 -23.10 20.60
N ILE A 19 58.96 -23.02 19.65
CA ILE A 19 58.45 -24.21 18.96
C ILE A 19 59.60 -24.83 18.14
N PRO A 20 59.75 -26.17 18.14
CA PRO A 20 60.70 -26.85 17.26
C PRO A 20 60.42 -26.50 15.79
N TYR A 21 61.48 -26.21 15.04
CA TYR A 21 61.34 -25.90 13.62
C TYR A 21 60.76 -27.10 12.86
N LEU A 22 59.70 -26.84 12.08
CA LEU A 22 59.17 -27.74 11.09
C LEU A 22 59.18 -27.03 9.73
N PRO A 23 59.60 -27.73 8.65
CA PRO A 23 59.55 -27.13 7.33
C PRO A 23 58.10 -26.86 6.89
N PRO A 24 57.86 -25.81 6.07
CA PRO A 24 56.54 -25.57 5.49
C PRO A 24 56.02 -26.76 4.70
N LEU A 25 54.73 -27.06 4.84
CA LEU A 25 54.07 -28.18 4.14
C LEU A 25 54.02 -27.95 2.62
N GLU A 26 53.80 -26.71 2.20
CA GLU A 26 53.72 -26.33 0.79
C GLU A 26 54.95 -25.52 0.36
N LYS A 27 55.39 -25.72 -0.88
CA LYS A 27 56.38 -24.86 -1.52
C LYS A 27 55.81 -23.45 -1.74
N LEU A 28 56.66 -22.43 -1.81
CA LEU A 28 56.23 -21.08 -2.14
C LEU A 28 55.55 -21.05 -3.53
N PRO A 29 54.58 -20.16 -3.79
CA PRO A 29 53.83 -20.12 -5.05
C PRO A 29 54.68 -20.10 -6.32
N HIS A 30 55.86 -19.48 -6.30
CA HIS A 30 56.79 -19.44 -7.43
C HIS A 30 57.56 -20.75 -7.65
N GLU A 31 57.75 -21.55 -6.62
CA GLU A 31 58.46 -22.84 -6.65
C GLU A 31 57.50 -24.03 -6.89
N LYS A 32 56.20 -23.76 -6.99
CA LYS A 32 55.17 -24.77 -7.29
C LYS A 32 55.27 -25.16 -8.77
N HIS A 33 55.57 -26.43 -9.02
CA HIS A 33 55.51 -26.99 -10.37
C HIS A 33 54.05 -27.30 -10.72
N HIS A 34 53.49 -26.61 -11.71
CA HIS A 34 52.14 -26.89 -12.21
C HIS A 34 52.20 -28.03 -13.23
N ASN A 35 51.77 -29.23 -12.81
CA ASN A 35 51.75 -30.42 -13.68
C ASN A 35 50.80 -30.25 -14.88
N GLN A 36 49.83 -29.35 -14.78
CA GLN A 36 48.97 -28.89 -15.87
C GLN A 36 48.90 -27.37 -15.79
N PRO A 37 49.76 -26.64 -16.51
CA PRO A 37 49.67 -25.19 -16.59
C PRO A 37 48.37 -24.81 -17.31
N TYR A 38 47.89 -23.58 -17.09
CA TYR A 38 46.78 -23.05 -17.86
C TYR A 38 47.08 -23.15 -19.36
N CYS A 39 46.19 -23.81 -20.09
CA CYS A 39 46.24 -23.90 -21.55
C CYS A 39 45.30 -22.87 -22.18
N GLY A 40 45.58 -22.51 -23.43
CA GLY A 40 44.69 -21.64 -24.19
C GLY A 40 43.38 -22.34 -24.54
N ILE A 41 42.35 -21.55 -24.83
CA ILE A 41 41.03 -22.05 -25.23
C ILE A 41 40.97 -22.57 -26.68
N ALA A 42 42.07 -22.52 -27.43
CA ALA A 42 42.13 -22.89 -28.84
C ALA A 42 41.61 -24.32 -29.15
N PRO A 43 41.86 -25.35 -28.33
CA PRO A 43 41.31 -26.69 -28.56
C PRO A 43 39.77 -26.73 -28.61
N TYR A 44 39.11 -25.83 -27.89
CA TYR A 44 37.64 -25.81 -27.72
C TYR A 44 36.92 -25.00 -28.81
N ILE A 45 37.65 -24.41 -29.78
CA ILE A 45 37.04 -23.64 -30.86
C ILE A 45 36.05 -24.47 -31.70
N ARG A 46 36.26 -25.79 -31.76
CA ARG A 46 35.40 -26.74 -32.47
C ARG A 46 34.09 -27.04 -31.76
N GLU A 47 33.97 -26.67 -30.49
CA GLU A 47 32.79 -26.92 -29.65
C GLU A 47 31.80 -25.75 -29.68
N PHE A 48 32.12 -24.64 -30.36
CA PHE A 48 31.17 -23.55 -30.53
C PHE A 48 30.15 -23.89 -31.63
N GLU A 49 28.85 -23.76 -31.31
CA GLU A 49 27.76 -23.90 -32.26
C GLU A 49 27.89 -22.91 -33.44
N ASP A 50 27.51 -23.37 -34.64
CA ASP A 50 27.42 -22.52 -35.81
C ASP A 50 26.36 -21.41 -35.58
N PRO A 51 26.63 -20.14 -35.95
CA PRO A 51 25.72 -19.01 -35.72
C PRO A 51 24.39 -19.10 -36.49
N ARG A 52 24.25 -20.13 -37.34
CA ARG A 52 23.03 -20.45 -38.09
C ARG A 52 22.04 -21.30 -37.28
N ASP A 53 22.54 -22.07 -36.32
CA ASP A 53 21.76 -23.03 -35.51
C ASP A 53 21.41 -22.48 -34.11
N ALA A 54 21.95 -21.32 -33.75
CA ALA A 54 21.66 -20.69 -32.47
C ALA A 54 20.21 -20.16 -32.46
N PRO A 55 19.38 -20.55 -31.45
CA PRO A 55 18.07 -19.95 -31.28
C PRO A 55 18.23 -18.44 -31.04
N PRO A 56 17.25 -17.62 -31.46
CA PRO A 56 17.32 -16.18 -31.23
C PRO A 56 17.52 -15.92 -29.74
N PRO A 57 18.41 -14.97 -29.37
CA PRO A 57 18.72 -14.71 -27.98
C PRO A 57 17.43 -14.39 -27.22
N THR A 58 17.18 -15.13 -26.14
CA THR A 58 16.00 -14.89 -25.30
C THR A 58 16.14 -13.50 -24.69
N ARG A 59 15.40 -12.53 -25.21
CA ARG A 59 15.35 -11.17 -24.66
C ARG A 59 14.78 -11.26 -23.26
N ALA A 60 15.65 -11.11 -22.26
CA ALA A 60 15.20 -10.91 -20.89
C ALA A 60 14.34 -9.63 -20.86
N GLU A 61 13.19 -9.69 -20.19
CA GLU A 61 12.25 -8.56 -20.05
C GLU A 61 13.01 -7.30 -19.65
N THR A 62 12.77 -6.18 -20.33
CA THR A 62 13.35 -4.91 -19.88
C THR A 62 12.71 -4.49 -18.57
N ARG A 63 13.38 -3.57 -17.86
CA ARG A 63 12.85 -3.03 -16.62
C ARG A 63 11.51 -2.33 -16.84
N GLU A 64 11.30 -1.68 -17.98
CA GLU A 64 10.01 -1.05 -18.33
C GLU A 64 8.91 -2.10 -18.50
N GLU A 65 9.13 -3.14 -19.29
CA GLU A 65 8.15 -4.22 -19.51
C GLU A 65 7.80 -4.93 -18.19
N ARG A 66 8.81 -5.15 -17.33
CA ARG A 66 8.63 -5.70 -15.99
C ARG A 66 7.83 -4.75 -15.07
N MET A 67 7.97 -3.45 -15.27
CA MET A 67 7.26 -2.43 -14.52
C MET A 67 5.81 -2.35 -14.97
N GLU A 68 5.54 -2.28 -16.28
CA GLU A 68 4.18 -2.24 -16.86
C GLU A 68 3.31 -3.41 -16.40
N ARG A 69 3.88 -4.62 -16.35
CA ARG A 69 3.19 -5.78 -15.78
C ARG A 69 2.87 -5.65 -14.29
N LYS A 70 3.71 -4.94 -13.54
CA LYS A 70 3.58 -4.71 -12.08
C LYS A 70 2.83 -3.43 -11.73
N VAL A 71 2.51 -2.56 -12.69
CA VAL A 71 1.76 -1.34 -12.43
C VAL A 71 0.34 -1.74 -12.02
N CYS A 72 0.03 -1.46 -10.76
CA CYS A 72 -1.30 -1.60 -10.20
C CYS A 72 -2.28 -0.74 -11.01
N HIS A 73 -3.45 -1.27 -11.38
CA HIS A 73 -4.50 -0.52 -12.11
C HIS A 73 -4.87 0.82 -11.44
N VAL A 74 -4.66 0.91 -10.12
CA VAL A 74 -4.81 2.12 -9.29
C VAL A 74 -3.91 3.29 -9.75
N CYS A 75 -2.78 3.03 -10.42
CA CYS A 75 -1.90 4.09 -10.96
C CYS A 75 -2.35 4.61 -12.33
N LEU A 76 -3.12 3.83 -13.11
CA LEU A 76 -3.63 4.23 -14.43
C LEU A 76 -4.89 5.12 -14.34
N MET A 77 -5.59 5.11 -13.21
CA MET A 77 -6.75 5.99 -12.93
C MET A 77 -6.34 7.33 -12.28
N ALA A 78 -5.07 7.69 -12.34
CA ALA A 78 -4.57 8.98 -11.85
C ALA A 78 -4.71 10.21 -12.80
N PRO A 79 -5.30 10.16 -14.02
CA PRO A 79 -5.50 11.40 -14.79
C PRO A 79 -6.77 12.20 -14.41
N TYR A 80 -7.58 11.75 -13.44
CA TYR A 80 -8.80 12.46 -12.97
C TYR A 80 -8.66 13.15 -11.60
N LEU A 81 -7.43 13.44 -11.14
CA LEU A 81 -7.19 14.30 -9.97
C LEU A 81 -6.52 15.60 -10.44
N PRO A 82 -7.26 16.70 -10.62
CA PRO A 82 -6.69 17.96 -11.08
C PRO A 82 -6.19 18.79 -9.90
N PHE A 83 -5.35 18.27 -9.00
CA PHE A 83 -4.70 19.12 -7.97
C PHE A 83 -3.56 18.42 -7.19
N ALA A 84 -2.39 18.24 -7.78
CA ALA A 84 -1.13 18.05 -7.02
C ALA A 84 0.08 17.99 -7.98
N SER A 85 0.51 19.14 -8.50
CA SER A 85 1.68 19.24 -9.39
C SER A 85 2.81 20.11 -8.83
N SER A 86 2.84 20.41 -7.53
CA SER A 86 3.93 21.23 -6.98
C SER A 86 4.15 21.03 -5.49
N LEU A 87 4.75 19.89 -5.12
CA LEU A 87 5.94 19.81 -4.26
C LEU A 87 6.20 18.35 -3.89
N PHE A 88 7.47 18.00 -3.73
CA PHE A 88 8.07 16.70 -3.37
C PHE A 88 8.40 15.74 -4.52
N PRO A 89 9.59 15.88 -5.12
CA PRO A 89 10.16 14.87 -5.98
C PRO A 89 11.16 14.00 -5.19
N ASP A 90 10.76 13.19 -4.19
CA ASP A 90 11.68 12.11 -3.73
C ASP A 90 11.20 10.95 -2.83
N ILE A 91 9.92 10.58 -2.70
CA ILE A 91 9.57 9.35 -1.94
C ILE A 91 8.37 8.59 -2.53
N ARG A 92 8.44 8.20 -3.81
CA ARG A 92 7.36 7.38 -4.42
C ARG A 92 7.79 6.01 -4.95
N ALA A 93 9.03 5.58 -4.68
CA ALA A 93 9.55 4.30 -5.17
C ALA A 93 10.04 3.33 -4.09
N ARG A 94 9.95 3.65 -2.78
CA ARG A 94 10.52 2.80 -1.72
C ARG A 94 9.54 1.84 -1.03
N LEU A 95 8.31 1.68 -1.53
CA LEU A 95 7.31 0.77 -0.91
C LEU A 95 6.76 -0.34 -1.80
N CYS A 96 7.29 -0.58 -3.00
CA CYS A 96 6.76 -1.63 -3.88
C CYS A 96 7.78 -2.74 -4.22
N VAL A 97 8.95 -2.74 -3.57
CA VAL A 97 10.02 -3.71 -3.82
C VAL A 97 10.41 -4.38 -2.51
N PHE A 98 9.57 -5.25 -1.97
CA PHE A 98 10.06 -6.38 -1.20
C PHE A 98 9.16 -7.60 -1.40
N SER A 99 9.82 -8.69 -1.79
CA SER A 99 9.36 -10.10 -1.89
C SER A 99 8.23 -10.45 -2.85
N GLY A 100 8.56 -11.33 -3.80
CA GLY A 100 7.59 -11.97 -4.69
C GLY A 100 6.63 -12.90 -3.94
N LEU A 101 5.39 -12.95 -4.39
CA LEU A 101 4.34 -13.88 -3.94
C LEU A 101 3.23 -13.97 -5.02
N PRO A 102 2.37 -15.01 -5.00
CA PRO A 102 1.13 -15.17 -5.78
C PRO A 102 0.04 -14.13 -5.40
N PHE A 103 0.47 -12.91 -5.13
CA PHE A 103 -0.31 -11.84 -4.52
C PHE A 103 -1.06 -11.00 -5.57
N PHE A 104 -0.59 -11.02 -6.82
CA PHE A 104 -1.18 -10.23 -7.91
C PHE A 104 -2.49 -10.83 -8.44
N SER A 105 -2.64 -12.17 -8.45
CA SER A 105 -3.91 -12.85 -8.75
C SER A 105 -4.93 -12.60 -7.64
N GLN A 106 -4.55 -12.83 -6.38
CA GLN A 106 -5.42 -12.62 -5.21
C GLN A 106 -5.93 -11.18 -5.08
N ARG A 107 -5.13 -10.18 -5.48
CA ARG A 107 -5.57 -8.77 -5.45
C ARG A 107 -6.62 -8.48 -6.53
N ARG A 108 -6.47 -9.03 -7.74
CA ARG A 108 -7.47 -8.89 -8.82
C ARG A 108 -8.77 -9.59 -8.45
N GLU A 109 -8.69 -10.85 -8.04
CA GLU A 109 -9.84 -11.63 -7.57
C GLU A 109 -10.58 -10.95 -6.41
N LYS A 110 -9.84 -10.33 -5.47
CA LYS A 110 -10.45 -9.57 -4.35
C LYS A 110 -11.14 -8.28 -4.81
N ILE A 111 -10.62 -7.61 -5.83
CA ILE A 111 -11.26 -6.42 -6.42
C ILE A 111 -12.52 -6.84 -7.17
N GLU A 112 -12.44 -7.87 -8.02
CA GLU A 112 -13.57 -8.40 -8.77
C GLU A 112 -14.68 -8.91 -7.83
N ARG A 113 -14.31 -9.64 -6.78
CA ARG A 113 -15.28 -10.08 -5.76
C ARG A 113 -15.96 -8.90 -5.08
N ARG A 114 -15.21 -7.86 -4.69
CA ARG A 114 -15.78 -6.65 -4.10
C ARG A 114 -16.68 -5.90 -5.11
N GLN A 115 -16.33 -5.88 -6.39
CA GLN A 115 -17.17 -5.29 -7.44
C GLN A 115 -18.49 -6.05 -7.58
N GLN A 116 -18.45 -7.39 -7.59
CA GLN A 116 -19.65 -8.22 -7.61
C GLN A 116 -20.51 -8.06 -6.36
N GLU A 117 -19.89 -7.97 -5.18
CA GLU A 117 -20.59 -7.66 -3.92
C GLU A 117 -21.29 -6.30 -4.02
N VAL A 118 -20.60 -5.26 -4.49
CA VAL A 118 -21.18 -3.92 -4.68
C VAL A 118 -22.29 -3.93 -5.73
N GLU A 119 -22.13 -4.67 -6.83
CA GLU A 119 -23.16 -4.76 -7.88
C GLU A 119 -24.42 -5.49 -7.39
N THR A 120 -24.24 -6.55 -6.60
CA THR A 120 -25.37 -7.27 -5.99
C THR A 120 -26.07 -6.43 -4.93
N GLU A 121 -25.32 -5.71 -4.09
CA GLU A 121 -25.87 -4.74 -3.14
C GLU A 121 -26.61 -3.59 -3.83
N LEU A 122 -26.10 -3.09 -4.96
CA LEU A 122 -26.75 -2.04 -5.74
C LEU A 122 -28.08 -2.49 -6.33
N LYS A 123 -28.17 -3.74 -6.84
CA LYS A 123 -29.42 -4.31 -7.36
C LYS A 123 -30.50 -4.49 -6.29
N MET A 124 -30.09 -4.66 -5.03
CA MET A 124 -31.01 -4.82 -3.91
C MET A 124 -31.46 -3.48 -3.31
N TRP A 125 -30.77 -2.38 -3.61
CA TRP A 125 -30.99 -1.09 -2.95
C TRP A 125 -31.96 -0.21 -3.75
N ASP A 126 -33.20 -0.12 -3.27
CA ASP A 126 -34.26 0.74 -3.81
C ASP A 126 -34.73 1.80 -2.80
N PRO A 127 -34.26 3.06 -2.91
CA PRO A 127 -34.61 4.12 -1.96
C PRO A 127 -36.11 4.47 -1.88
N HIS A 128 -36.86 4.23 -2.97
CA HIS A 128 -38.28 4.56 -3.06
C HIS A 128 -39.19 3.58 -2.31
N ASN A 129 -38.68 2.37 -2.03
CA ASN A 129 -39.41 1.31 -1.34
C ASN A 129 -39.02 1.21 0.16
N ASP A 130 -38.13 2.09 0.63
CA ASP A 130 -37.66 2.08 2.00
C ASP A 130 -38.69 2.75 2.95
N PRO A 131 -39.18 2.08 4.01
CA PRO A 131 -40.15 2.67 4.94
C PRO A 131 -39.61 3.85 5.76
N ASN A 132 -38.28 4.00 5.80
CA ASN A 132 -37.61 5.10 6.49
C ASN A 132 -37.50 6.36 5.63
N ALA A 133 -37.56 6.23 4.31
CA ALA A 133 -37.53 7.33 3.35
C ALA A 133 -38.99 7.71 3.04
N GLN A 134 -39.52 8.67 3.80
CA GLN A 134 -40.89 9.16 3.62
C GLN A 134 -40.87 10.67 3.40
N GLY A 135 -41.86 11.16 2.68
CA GLY A 135 -42.03 12.59 2.40
C GLY A 135 -41.50 12.99 1.02
N ASP A 136 -41.31 14.30 0.84
CA ASP A 136 -40.85 14.88 -0.42
C ASP A 136 -39.31 15.03 -0.42
N ALA A 137 -38.64 14.41 -1.39
CA ALA A 137 -37.19 14.44 -1.51
C ALA A 137 -36.66 15.87 -1.75
N PHE A 138 -37.42 16.72 -2.45
CA PHE A 138 -37.00 18.10 -2.76
C PHE A 138 -37.10 19.04 -1.54
N LYS A 139 -37.81 18.62 -0.50
CA LYS A 139 -37.95 19.37 0.77
C LYS A 139 -37.07 18.82 1.89
N THR A 140 -36.32 17.76 1.60
CA THR A 140 -35.53 17.03 2.59
C THR A 140 -34.06 17.42 2.52
N LEU A 141 -33.55 17.97 3.62
CA LEU A 141 -32.15 18.27 3.82
C LEU A 141 -31.39 17.05 4.35
N PHE A 142 -30.25 16.74 3.75
CA PHE A 142 -29.31 15.75 4.27
C PHE A 142 -28.22 16.43 5.10
N VAL A 143 -28.12 16.06 6.38
CA VAL A 143 -27.10 16.59 7.30
C VAL A 143 -26.20 15.44 7.73
N ALA A 144 -24.91 15.54 7.44
CA ALA A 144 -23.90 14.57 7.84
C ALA A 144 -22.86 15.18 8.79
N ARG A 145 -22.01 14.33 9.38
CA ARG A 145 -20.96 14.71 10.35
C ARG A 145 -21.51 15.35 11.63
N VAL A 146 -22.71 14.96 12.03
CA VAL A 146 -23.30 15.36 13.32
C VAL A 146 -22.56 14.63 14.45
N ASN A 147 -22.26 15.34 15.55
CA ASN A 147 -21.64 14.71 16.72
C ASN A 147 -22.57 13.62 17.30
N TYR A 148 -22.00 12.49 17.70
CA TYR A 148 -22.74 11.32 18.20
C TYR A 148 -23.57 11.58 19.46
N ASP A 149 -23.19 12.57 20.27
CA ASP A 149 -23.90 12.95 21.50
C ASP A 149 -25.06 13.92 21.24
N THR A 150 -25.25 14.36 19.99
CA THR A 150 -26.27 15.34 19.63
C THR A 150 -27.65 14.70 19.65
N THR A 151 -28.59 15.30 20.38
CA THR A 151 -29.99 14.89 20.38
C THR A 151 -30.77 15.55 19.25
N GLU A 152 -31.88 14.93 18.85
CA GLU A 152 -32.80 15.45 17.85
C GLU A 152 -33.29 16.87 18.22
N SER A 153 -33.53 17.14 19.51
CA SER A 153 -33.97 18.45 20.00
C SER A 153 -32.95 19.54 19.72
N LYS A 154 -31.64 19.23 19.81
CA LYS A 154 -30.58 20.20 19.50
C LYS A 154 -30.53 20.48 18.00
N LEU A 155 -30.64 19.46 17.16
CA LEU A 155 -30.75 19.65 15.70
C LEU A 155 -31.97 20.50 15.35
N ARG A 156 -33.12 20.20 15.95
CA ARG A 156 -34.33 20.98 15.72
C ARG A 156 -34.12 22.46 16.03
N ARG A 157 -33.53 22.78 17.18
CA ARG A 157 -33.28 24.17 17.59
C ARG A 157 -32.38 24.94 16.63
N GLU A 158 -31.32 24.32 16.12
CA GLU A 158 -30.38 24.99 15.20
C GLU A 158 -30.99 25.17 13.80
N PHE A 159 -31.77 24.19 13.33
CA PHE A 159 -32.33 24.20 11.97
C PHE A 159 -33.68 24.93 11.87
N GLU A 160 -34.39 25.13 12.98
CA GLU A 160 -35.66 25.88 13.03
C GLU A 160 -35.48 27.37 12.67
N VAL A 161 -34.26 27.89 12.74
CA VAL A 161 -33.93 29.28 12.33
C VAL A 161 -34.19 29.53 10.85
N TYR A 162 -34.06 28.50 10.01
CA TYR A 162 -34.19 28.62 8.56
C TYR A 162 -35.63 28.40 8.06
N GLY A 163 -36.47 27.73 8.84
CA GLY A 163 -37.88 27.52 8.51
C GLY A 163 -38.55 26.43 9.38
N PRO A 164 -39.89 26.30 9.26
CA PRO A 164 -40.64 25.29 9.98
C PRO A 164 -40.28 23.87 9.50
N ILE A 165 -39.89 23.03 10.46
CA ILE A 165 -39.51 21.63 10.23
C ILE A 165 -40.74 20.73 10.38
N LYS A 166 -41.01 19.91 9.37
CA LYS A 166 -42.09 18.94 9.36
C LYS A 166 -41.70 17.64 10.05
N ARG A 167 -40.48 17.13 9.78
CA ARG A 167 -39.99 15.89 10.37
C ARG A 167 -38.47 15.84 10.43
N ILE A 168 -37.93 15.27 11.50
CA ILE A 168 -36.51 14.92 11.61
C ILE A 168 -36.39 13.40 11.71
N HIS A 169 -35.44 12.82 10.98
CA HIS A 169 -35.14 11.40 11.02
C HIS A 169 -33.62 11.19 11.15
N MET A 170 -33.17 10.92 12.38
CA MET A 170 -31.78 10.55 12.66
C MET A 170 -31.55 9.07 12.36
N VAL A 171 -30.47 8.74 11.65
CA VAL A 171 -30.19 7.35 11.28
C VAL A 171 -29.26 6.68 12.29
N TYR A 172 -29.73 5.56 12.81
CA TYR A 172 -28.99 4.70 13.72
C TYR A 172 -28.51 3.43 13.00
N SER A 173 -27.41 2.87 13.48
CA SER A 173 -26.89 1.58 13.00
C SER A 173 -27.86 0.45 13.37
N LYS A 174 -28.34 -0.31 12.37
CA LYS A 174 -29.25 -1.46 12.59
C LYS A 174 -28.66 -2.55 13.50
N ARG A 175 -27.32 -2.65 13.59
CA ARG A 175 -26.65 -3.69 14.40
C ARG A 175 -26.35 -3.25 15.83
N SER A 176 -25.95 -1.99 16.01
CA SER A 176 -25.40 -1.50 17.29
C SER A 176 -26.28 -0.45 17.98
N GLY A 177 -27.32 0.05 17.33
CA GLY A 177 -28.17 1.14 17.85
C GLY A 177 -27.45 2.49 17.98
N LYS A 178 -26.16 2.57 17.68
CA LYS A 178 -25.38 3.81 17.74
C LYS A 178 -25.78 4.77 16.60
N PRO A 179 -25.81 6.09 16.84
CA PRO A 179 -26.09 7.06 15.79
C PRO A 179 -25.01 6.98 14.70
N ARG A 180 -25.41 7.00 13.42
CA ARG A 180 -24.45 7.00 12.30
C ARG A 180 -23.79 8.36 12.06
N GLY A 181 -24.29 9.41 12.72
CA GLY A 181 -23.80 10.78 12.56
C GLY A 181 -24.37 11.49 11.33
N TYR A 182 -25.54 11.07 10.85
CA TYR A 182 -26.29 11.79 9.81
C TYR A 182 -27.81 11.71 10.05
N ALA A 183 -28.52 12.71 9.55
CA ALA A 183 -29.96 12.89 9.70
C ALA A 183 -30.59 13.46 8.43
N PHE A 184 -31.88 13.18 8.25
CA PHE A 184 -32.73 13.77 7.23
C PHE A 184 -33.71 14.72 7.89
N ILE A 185 -33.84 15.94 7.36
CA ILE A 185 -34.75 16.97 7.90
C ILE A 185 -35.70 17.37 6.77
N GLU A 186 -36.97 17.05 6.92
CA GLU A 186 -38.03 17.46 5.99
C GLU A 186 -38.59 18.82 6.44
N TYR A 187 -38.49 19.82 5.58
CA TYR A 187 -39.11 21.13 5.77
C TYR A 187 -40.53 21.16 5.17
N GLU A 188 -41.34 22.14 5.59
CA GLU A 188 -42.65 22.36 4.96
C GLU A 188 -42.52 22.92 3.53
N HIS A 189 -41.55 23.83 3.32
CA HIS A 189 -41.32 24.50 2.05
C HIS A 189 -39.91 24.24 1.50
N GLU A 190 -39.82 24.09 0.18
CA GLU A 190 -38.56 23.86 -0.54
C GLU A 190 -37.59 25.06 -0.45
N ARG A 191 -38.14 26.29 -0.38
CA ARG A 191 -37.35 27.52 -0.21
C ARG A 191 -36.52 27.52 1.07
N ASP A 192 -37.02 26.92 2.16
CA ASP A 192 -36.36 26.87 3.46
C ASP A 192 -35.24 25.82 3.47
N MET A 193 -35.42 24.73 2.72
CA MET A 193 -34.36 23.75 2.46
C MET A 193 -33.21 24.38 1.66
N HIS A 194 -33.53 25.10 0.58
CA HIS A 194 -32.54 25.78 -0.26
C HIS A 194 -31.80 26.90 0.49
N SER A 195 -32.47 27.68 1.32
CA SER A 195 -31.80 28.71 2.13
C SER A 195 -30.82 28.09 3.13
N THR A 196 -31.21 26.97 3.77
CA THR A 196 -30.34 26.24 4.70
C THR A 196 -29.08 25.71 4.00
N THR A 197 -29.22 25.07 2.84
CA THR A 197 -28.07 24.54 2.09
C THR A 197 -27.08 25.62 1.67
N GLN A 198 -27.58 26.81 1.28
CA GLN A 198 -26.73 27.92 0.88
C GLN A 198 -25.95 28.51 2.07
N LEU A 199 -26.61 28.71 3.21
CA LEU A 199 -26.02 29.34 4.39
C LEU A 199 -25.14 28.38 5.20
N ALA A 200 -25.40 27.07 5.16
CA ALA A 200 -24.60 26.08 5.87
C ALA A 200 -23.32 25.66 5.11
N CYS A 201 -23.25 25.91 3.80
CA CYS A 201 -22.08 25.58 2.97
C CYS A 201 -21.11 26.76 2.74
N SER A 202 -21.44 27.97 3.21
CA SER A 202 -20.57 29.16 3.19
C SER A 202 -19.64 29.20 4.39
#